data_AF-A0A9N7MJ75-F1
#
_entry.id   AF-A0A9N7MJ75-F1
#
_cell.length_a   1.000
_cell.length_b   1.000
_cell.length_c   1.000
_cell.angle_alpha   90.00
_cell.angle_beta   90.00
_cell.angle_gamma   90.00
#
_symmetry.space_group_name_H-M   'P 1'
#
loop_
_entity.id
_entity.type
_entity.pdbx_description
1 polymer ?
#
loop_
_entity_poly.entity_id
_entity_poly.type
_entity_poly.pdbx_seq_one_letter_code
_entity_poly.pdbx_strand_id
1 'polypeptide(L)'
;MTRKKVTLAYINSVSDRKASFRKRMKGFQNKAREIGTLCDVPVCTIVYSGYERRAEVYPSRAEAQLVLARFNGLPEVDRSRKMVSQETFTQQRIARVRAQLSRVLREKKRRELEEFVYRCVEEKARLADLDPADVDEMDIVMDKVLRDIESRKERIATMRRSNVEKPVEKEVEKDQEDLHSFILRIAGSPTGLEVAPSRPRLGCEDMWSLTKEGLSNEEFLL
;
A
#
# COMPACT_ATOMS: atom_id res chain seq x y z
N MET A 1 -11.22 22.72 2.73
CA MET A 1 -11.93 22.00 3.81
C MET A 1 -11.75 20.50 3.63
N THR A 2 -11.05 19.83 4.56
CA THR A 2 -10.78 18.40 4.48
C THR A 2 -12.04 17.60 4.80
N ARG A 3 -12.52 16.82 3.83
CA ARG A 3 -13.77 16.04 3.98
C ARG A 3 -13.53 14.91 4.98
N LYS A 4 -14.26 14.88 6.08
CA LYS A 4 -14.22 13.77 7.05
C LYS A 4 -14.72 12.48 6.39
N LYS A 5 -14.03 11.36 6.67
CA LYS A 5 -14.45 10.02 6.24
C LYS A 5 -15.82 9.71 6.86
N VAL A 6 -16.77 9.24 6.05
CA VAL A 6 -18.13 8.93 6.49
C VAL A 6 -18.20 7.45 6.89
N THR A 7 -18.82 7.16 8.03
CA THR A 7 -19.13 5.79 8.47
C THR A 7 -20.30 5.22 7.66
N LEU A 8 -20.22 3.97 7.23
CA LEU A 8 -21.30 3.28 6.50
C LEU A 8 -22.36 2.76 7.47
N ALA A 9 -23.10 3.69 8.08
CA ALA A 9 -24.20 3.42 9.00
C ALA A 9 -25.43 4.27 8.61
N TYR A 10 -26.57 3.97 9.22
CA TYR A 10 -27.79 4.76 9.03
C TYR A 10 -27.57 6.21 9.52
N ILE A 11 -27.94 7.19 8.69
CA ILE A 11 -27.81 8.62 9.03
C ILE A 11 -29.06 9.02 9.81
N ASN A 12 -28.93 9.34 11.09
CA ASN A 12 -30.09 9.66 11.95
C ASN A 12 -30.79 10.96 11.54
N SER A 13 -30.01 12.02 11.25
CA SER A 13 -30.51 13.32 10.80
C SER A 13 -31.27 13.18 9.48
N VAL A 14 -32.55 13.57 9.48
CA VAL A 14 -33.45 13.43 8.32
C VAL A 14 -33.00 14.30 7.15
N SER A 15 -32.59 15.55 7.42
CA SER A 15 -32.11 16.50 6.41
C SER A 15 -30.81 16.01 5.77
N ASP A 16 -29.84 15.57 6.57
CA ASP A 16 -28.57 15.04 6.08
C ASP A 16 -28.76 13.75 5.29
N ARG A 17 -29.64 12.86 5.78
CA ARG A 17 -29.99 11.61 5.09
C ARG A 17 -30.61 11.91 3.72
N LYS A 18 -31.55 12.87 3.63
CA LYS A 18 -32.18 13.28 2.37
C LYS A 18 -31.18 13.93 1.41
N ALA A 19 -30.31 14.82 1.90
CA ALA A 19 -29.29 15.45 1.08
C ALA A 19 -28.24 14.44 0.58
N SER A 20 -27.83 13.50 1.43
CA SER A 20 -26.93 12.40 1.09
C SER A 20 -27.57 11.46 0.06
N PHE A 21 -28.84 11.10 0.24
CA PHE A 21 -29.60 10.27 -0.71
C PHE A 21 -29.59 10.91 -2.10
N ARG A 22 -30.01 12.17 -2.25
CA ARG A 22 -30.03 12.87 -3.55
C ARG A 22 -28.65 12.90 -4.23
N LYS A 23 -27.59 13.21 -3.47
CA LYS A 23 -26.22 13.25 -4.00
C LYS A 23 -25.73 11.87 -4.43
N ARG A 24 -25.93 10.85 -3.59
CA ARG A 24 -25.48 9.47 -3.87
C ARG A 24 -26.29 8.84 -4.99
N MET A 25 -27.58 9.12 -5.07
CA MET A 25 -28.47 8.58 -6.08
C MET A 25 -28.10 9.09 -7.49
N LYS A 26 -27.86 10.39 -7.62
CA LYS A 26 -27.30 10.96 -8.86
C LYS A 26 -25.96 10.32 -9.23
N GLY A 27 -25.06 10.14 -8.25
CA GLY A 27 -23.78 9.46 -8.46
C GLY A 27 -23.93 8.00 -8.88
N PHE A 28 -24.88 7.29 -8.28
CA PHE A 28 -25.18 5.89 -8.57
C PHE A 28 -25.71 5.69 -9.99
N GLN A 29 -26.67 6.52 -10.42
CA GLN A 29 -27.17 6.49 -11.81
C GLN A 29 -26.10 6.88 -12.83
N ASN A 30 -25.24 7.85 -12.51
CA ASN A 30 -24.10 8.18 -13.38
C ASN A 30 -23.14 6.99 -13.51
N LYS A 31 -22.85 6.27 -12.42
CA LYS A 31 -22.03 5.06 -12.48
C LYS A 31 -22.69 3.92 -13.25
N ALA A 32 -24.00 3.75 -13.11
CA ALA A 32 -24.74 2.78 -13.92
C ALA A 32 -24.64 3.09 -15.42
N ARG A 33 -24.75 4.38 -15.79
CA ARG A 33 -24.53 4.84 -17.17
C ARG A 33 -23.12 4.57 -17.66
N GLU A 34 -22.11 4.97 -16.88
CA GLU A 34 -20.70 4.75 -17.23
C GLU A 34 -20.40 3.26 -17.46
N ILE A 35 -20.89 2.37 -16.59
CA ILE A 35 -20.74 0.91 -16.75
C ILE A 35 -21.41 0.44 -18.03
N GLY A 36 -22.65 0.88 -18.27
CA GLY A 36 -23.38 0.51 -19.48
C GLY A 36 -22.65 0.94 -20.76
N THR A 37 -22.09 2.14 -20.78
CA THR A 37 -21.33 2.67 -21.92
C THR A 37 -19.97 2.02 -22.08
N LEU A 38 -19.18 1.85 -21.01
CA LEU A 38 -17.80 1.35 -21.10
C LEU A 38 -17.74 -0.15 -21.41
N CYS A 39 -18.70 -0.91 -20.90
CA CYS A 39 -18.72 -2.36 -21.08
C CYS A 39 -19.69 -2.80 -22.18
N ASP A 40 -20.40 -1.87 -22.83
CA ASP A 40 -21.47 -2.14 -23.81
C ASP A 40 -22.48 -3.19 -23.30
N VAL A 41 -22.96 -2.97 -22.07
CA VAL A 41 -23.93 -3.87 -21.42
C VAL A 41 -25.20 -3.11 -21.04
N PRO A 42 -26.39 -3.72 -21.19
CA PRO A 42 -27.61 -3.10 -20.70
C PRO A 42 -27.64 -3.09 -19.17
N VAL A 43 -27.80 -1.91 -18.59
CA VAL A 43 -27.86 -1.69 -17.14
C VAL A 43 -29.15 -0.97 -16.79
N CYS A 44 -29.85 -1.45 -15.77
CA CYS A 44 -30.96 -0.72 -15.17
C CYS A 44 -30.77 -0.63 -13.64
N THR A 45 -31.32 0.43 -13.05
CA THR A 45 -31.39 0.56 -11.59
C THR A 45 -32.80 0.93 -11.16
N ILE A 46 -33.24 0.37 -10.04
CA ILE A 46 -34.56 0.64 -9.44
C ILE A 46 -34.32 0.89 -7.95
N VAL A 47 -34.60 2.10 -7.49
CA VAL A 47 -34.37 2.49 -6.09
C VAL A 47 -35.64 3.07 -5.51
N TYR A 48 -36.06 2.49 -4.39
CA TYR A 48 -37.17 2.98 -3.58
C TYR A 48 -36.61 3.85 -2.45
N SER A 49 -37.28 4.98 -2.20
CA SER A 49 -36.94 5.86 -1.07
C SER A 49 -38.20 6.29 -0.35
N GLY A 50 -38.08 6.63 0.93
CA GLY A 50 -39.18 7.25 1.68
C GLY A 50 -39.41 8.72 1.36
N TYR A 51 -38.68 9.29 0.39
CA TYR A 51 -38.75 10.71 0.03
C TYR A 51 -39.60 10.97 -1.21
N GLU A 52 -39.72 9.98 -2.09
CA GLU A 52 -40.44 10.06 -3.35
C GLU A 52 -41.55 9.01 -3.39
N ARG A 53 -42.71 9.37 -3.96
CA ARG A 53 -43.85 8.43 -4.08
C ARG A 53 -43.60 7.31 -5.09
N ARG A 54 -42.68 7.52 -6.02
CA ARG A 54 -42.36 6.58 -7.09
C ARG A 54 -40.89 6.17 -6.98
N ALA A 55 -40.58 4.94 -7.36
CA ALA A 55 -39.20 4.51 -7.51
C ALA A 55 -38.48 5.39 -8.55
N GLU A 56 -37.26 5.75 -8.21
CA GLU A 56 -36.32 6.34 -9.15
C GLU A 56 -35.72 5.22 -10.00
N VAL A 57 -35.88 5.36 -11.32
CA VAL A 57 -35.51 4.31 -12.28
C VAL A 57 -34.58 4.92 -13.32
N TYR A 58 -33.51 4.19 -13.64
CA TYR A 58 -32.61 4.48 -14.75
C TYR A 58 -32.55 3.27 -15.70
N PRO A 59 -32.52 3.47 -17.03
CA PRO A 59 -32.53 4.75 -17.74
C PRO A 59 -33.93 5.35 -17.86
N SER A 60 -34.84 4.69 -18.56
CA SER A 60 -36.28 4.92 -18.48
C SER A 60 -37.01 3.71 -17.90
N ARG A 61 -38.28 3.87 -17.53
CA ARG A 61 -39.09 2.75 -17.02
C ARG A 61 -39.30 1.66 -18.06
N ALA A 62 -39.52 2.04 -19.32
CA ALA A 62 -39.71 1.09 -20.42
C ALA A 62 -38.41 0.31 -20.70
N GLU A 63 -37.27 0.98 -20.78
CA GLU A 63 -35.99 0.31 -20.99
C GLU A 63 -35.61 -0.58 -19.81
N ALA A 64 -35.81 -0.12 -18.58
CA ALA A 64 -35.57 -0.96 -17.40
C ALA A 64 -36.44 -2.23 -17.40
N GLN A 65 -37.70 -2.14 -17.86
CA GLN A 65 -38.56 -3.30 -18.04
C GLN A 65 -38.02 -4.28 -19.10
N LEU A 66 -37.46 -3.78 -20.21
CA LEU A 66 -36.82 -4.63 -21.21
C LEU A 66 -35.58 -5.35 -20.65
N VAL A 67 -34.75 -4.65 -19.87
CA VAL A 67 -33.60 -5.26 -19.20
C VAL A 67 -34.04 -6.33 -18.21
N LEU A 68 -35.07 -6.07 -17.42
CA LEU A 68 -35.64 -7.05 -16.49
C LEU A 68 -36.26 -8.26 -17.21
N ALA A 69 -36.99 -8.04 -18.30
CA ALA A 69 -37.56 -9.12 -19.09
C ALA A 69 -36.46 -10.03 -19.66
N ARG A 70 -35.40 -9.42 -20.21
CA ARG A 70 -34.21 -10.16 -20.68
C ARG A 70 -33.55 -10.94 -19.56
N PHE A 71 -33.35 -10.34 -18.39
CA PHE A 71 -32.76 -11.00 -17.23
C PHE A 71 -33.62 -12.18 -16.74
N ASN A 72 -34.95 -12.01 -16.67
CA ASN A 72 -35.87 -13.05 -16.23
C ASN A 72 -35.97 -14.22 -17.21
N GLY A 73 -35.74 -13.98 -18.51
CA GLY A 73 -35.68 -15.02 -19.54
C GLY A 73 -34.40 -15.87 -19.53
N LEU A 74 -33.38 -15.51 -18.73
CA LEU A 74 -32.16 -16.30 -18.60
C LEU A 74 -32.38 -17.55 -17.70
N PRO A 75 -31.65 -18.65 -17.95
CA PRO A 75 -31.62 -19.80 -17.04
C PRO A 75 -31.22 -19.42 -15.62
N GLU A 76 -31.71 -20.15 -14.62
CA GLU A 76 -31.47 -19.84 -13.20
C GLU A 76 -29.98 -19.80 -12.83
N VAL A 77 -29.19 -20.71 -13.39
CA VAL A 77 -27.74 -20.76 -13.18
C VAL A 77 -27.08 -19.46 -13.64
N ASP A 78 -27.46 -18.93 -14.81
CA ASP A 78 -26.89 -17.69 -15.35
C ASP A 78 -27.33 -16.46 -14.54
N ARG A 79 -28.58 -16.44 -14.05
CA ARG A 79 -29.09 -15.35 -13.21
C ARG A 79 -28.38 -15.29 -11.86
N SER A 80 -28.16 -16.44 -11.22
CA SER A 80 -27.64 -16.52 -9.85
C SER A 80 -26.11 -16.42 -9.75
N ARG A 81 -25.38 -16.83 -10.80
CA ARG A 81 -23.89 -16.94 -10.80
C ARG A 81 -23.15 -15.71 -10.27
N LYS A 82 -23.64 -14.50 -10.57
CA LYS A 82 -23.02 -13.22 -10.13
C LYS A 82 -24.00 -12.34 -9.35
N MET A 83 -25.11 -12.90 -8.88
CA MET A 83 -26.09 -12.14 -8.11
C MET A 83 -25.57 -11.90 -6.70
N VAL A 84 -25.67 -10.65 -6.24
CA VAL A 84 -25.30 -10.25 -4.88
C VAL A 84 -26.53 -9.66 -4.22
N SER A 85 -26.97 -10.26 -3.12
CA SER A 85 -28.00 -9.69 -2.26
C SER A 85 -27.38 -8.85 -1.14
N GLN A 86 -28.22 -8.07 -0.45
CA GLN A 86 -27.76 -7.34 0.73
C GLN A 86 -27.24 -8.28 1.83
N GLU A 87 -27.87 -9.44 1.98
CA GLU A 87 -27.48 -10.46 2.94
C GLU A 87 -26.11 -11.04 2.58
N THR A 88 -25.92 -11.52 1.34
CA THR A 88 -24.64 -12.12 0.92
C THR A 88 -23.52 -11.08 0.97
N PHE A 89 -23.78 -9.83 0.59
CA PHE A 89 -22.83 -8.74 0.72
C PHE A 89 -22.43 -8.48 2.18
N THR A 90 -23.40 -8.52 3.09
CA THR A 90 -23.14 -8.33 4.53
C THR A 90 -22.33 -9.49 5.09
N GLN A 91 -22.67 -10.73 4.74
CA GLN A 91 -21.91 -11.92 5.12
C GLN A 91 -20.45 -11.85 4.61
N GLN A 92 -20.23 -11.46 3.35
CA GLN A 92 -18.89 -11.25 2.79
C GLN A 92 -18.09 -10.20 3.58
N ARG A 93 -18.74 -9.08 3.97
CA ARG A 93 -18.09 -8.07 4.80
C ARG A 93 -17.72 -8.58 6.18
N ILE A 94 -18.59 -9.36 6.82
CA ILE A 94 -18.32 -9.99 8.11
C ILE A 94 -17.13 -10.94 7.98
N ALA A 95 -17.12 -11.80 6.96
CA ALA A 95 -16.01 -12.72 6.68
C ALA A 95 -14.69 -11.97 6.50
N ARG A 96 -14.70 -10.87 5.73
CA ARG A 96 -13.52 -10.02 5.52
C ARG A 96 -12.98 -9.44 6.83
N VAL A 97 -13.86 -8.90 7.68
CA VAL A 97 -13.45 -8.35 8.98
C VAL A 97 -12.95 -9.44 9.92
N ARG A 98 -13.57 -10.63 9.93
CA ARG A 98 -13.09 -11.80 10.69
C ARG A 98 -11.70 -12.26 10.23
N ALA A 99 -11.45 -12.29 8.92
CA ALA A 99 -10.14 -12.62 8.38
C ALA A 99 -9.09 -11.57 8.79
N GLN A 100 -9.43 -10.28 8.73
CA GLN A 100 -8.54 -9.21 9.22
C GLN A 100 -8.23 -9.34 10.70
N LEU A 101 -9.24 -9.62 11.54
CA LEU A 101 -9.04 -9.86 12.97
C LEU A 101 -8.12 -11.05 13.21
N SER A 102 -8.37 -12.16 12.51
CA SER A 102 -7.53 -13.37 12.61
C SER A 102 -6.09 -13.10 12.22
N ARG A 103 -5.86 -12.28 11.19
CA ARG A 103 -4.51 -11.85 10.78
C ARG A 103 -3.81 -11.05 11.87
N VAL A 104 -4.50 -10.06 12.44
CA VAL A 104 -3.95 -9.22 13.52
C VAL A 104 -3.64 -10.04 14.77
N LEU A 105 -4.50 -10.99 15.14
CA LEU A 105 -4.25 -11.87 16.29
C LEU A 105 -3.05 -12.78 16.05
N ARG A 106 -2.89 -13.35 14.85
CA ARG A 106 -1.69 -14.12 14.49
C ARG A 106 -0.43 -13.25 14.49
N GLU A 107 -0.49 -12.04 13.96
CA GLU A 107 0.64 -11.09 14.00
C GLU A 107 1.03 -10.72 15.44
N LYS A 108 0.05 -10.49 16.31
CA LYS A 108 0.26 -10.27 17.74
C LYS A 108 0.96 -11.48 18.36
N LYS A 109 0.43 -12.68 18.10
CA LYS A 109 0.98 -13.93 18.64
C LYS A 109 2.42 -14.17 18.21
N ARG A 110 2.73 -13.98 16.92
CA ARG A 110 4.10 -14.07 16.42
C ARG A 110 5.05 -13.09 17.08
N ARG A 111 4.61 -11.87 17.39
CA ARG A 111 5.44 -10.90 18.12
C ARG A 111 5.72 -11.36 19.54
N GLU A 112 4.71 -11.90 20.23
CA GLU A 112 4.87 -12.46 21.59
C GLU A 112 5.84 -13.65 21.60
N LEU A 113 5.75 -14.52 20.59
CA LEU A 113 6.68 -15.65 20.42
C LEU A 113 8.09 -15.18 20.05
N GLU A 114 8.22 -14.17 19.19
CA GLU A 114 9.52 -13.59 18.84
C GLU A 114 10.21 -12.99 20.07
N GLU A 115 9.46 -12.27 20.92
CA GLU A 115 9.95 -11.78 22.22
C GLU A 115 10.32 -12.93 23.17
N PHE A 116 9.56 -14.02 23.17
CA PHE A 116 9.88 -15.21 23.95
C PHE A 116 11.20 -15.86 23.50
N VAL A 117 11.48 -15.94 22.19
CA VAL A 117 12.78 -16.40 21.66
C VAL A 117 13.92 -15.53 22.21
N TYR A 118 13.80 -14.21 22.15
CA TYR A 118 14.84 -13.32 22.67
C TYR A 118 15.05 -13.50 24.18
N ARG A 119 13.98 -13.67 24.96
CA ARG A 119 14.11 -13.97 26.40
C ARG A 119 14.79 -15.30 26.67
N CYS A 120 14.59 -16.31 25.82
CA CYS A 120 15.32 -17.59 25.93
C CYS A 120 16.81 -17.40 25.68
N VAL A 121 17.19 -16.59 24.68
CA VAL A 121 18.60 -16.26 24.38
C VAL A 121 19.25 -15.49 25.52
N GLU A 122 18.49 -14.63 26.20
CA GLU A 122 18.96 -13.91 27.40
C GLU A 122 18.93 -14.78 28.67
N GLU A 123 18.61 -16.07 28.56
CA GLU A 123 18.45 -17.02 29.68
C GLU A 123 17.37 -16.59 30.71
N LYS A 124 16.48 -15.68 30.33
CA LYS A 124 15.37 -15.16 31.15
C LYS A 124 14.09 -15.99 31.06
N ALA A 125 14.03 -16.93 30.12
CA ALA A 125 12.91 -17.85 29.92
C ALA A 125 13.44 -19.23 29.50
N ARG A 126 12.68 -20.28 29.77
CA ARG A 126 13.01 -21.65 29.33
C ARG A 126 12.04 -22.06 28.23
N LEU A 127 12.51 -22.88 27.29
CA LEU A 127 11.65 -23.45 26.24
C LEU A 127 10.48 -24.27 26.81
N ALA A 128 10.64 -24.85 28.01
CA ALA A 128 9.57 -25.56 28.71
C ALA A 128 8.40 -24.64 29.13
N ASP A 129 8.61 -23.32 29.14
CA ASP A 129 7.57 -22.33 29.46
C ASP A 129 6.69 -22.00 28.23
N LEU A 130 6.99 -22.57 27.05
CA LEU A 130 6.19 -22.41 25.84
C LEU A 130 4.86 -23.17 25.99
N ASP A 131 3.75 -22.52 25.64
CA ASP A 131 2.45 -23.18 25.56
C ASP A 131 2.50 -24.25 24.45
N PRO A 132 2.16 -25.53 24.74
CA PRO A 132 2.10 -26.58 23.73
C PRO A 132 1.23 -26.23 22.51
N ALA A 133 0.21 -25.38 22.67
CA ALA A 133 -0.64 -24.92 21.57
C ALA A 133 0.09 -23.99 20.57
N ASP A 134 1.25 -23.45 20.95
CA ASP A 134 2.00 -22.47 20.16
C ASP A 134 3.15 -23.08 19.37
N VAL A 135 3.43 -24.38 19.55
CA VAL A 135 4.61 -25.04 18.99
C VAL A 135 4.68 -24.88 17.47
N ASP A 136 3.57 -25.04 16.75
CA ASP A 136 3.52 -24.90 15.29
C ASP A 136 3.83 -23.47 14.82
N GLU A 137 3.28 -22.45 15.50
CA GLU A 137 3.55 -21.05 15.15
C GLU A 137 4.96 -20.63 15.59
N MET A 138 5.48 -21.23 16.67
CA MET A 138 6.84 -21.01 17.15
C MET A 138 7.88 -21.51 16.16
N ASP A 139 7.65 -22.65 15.50
CA ASP A 139 8.53 -23.18 14.47
C ASP A 139 8.74 -22.15 13.35
N ILE A 140 7.64 -21.57 12.84
CA ILE A 140 7.65 -20.49 11.85
C ILE A 140 8.43 -19.26 12.33
N VAL A 141 8.24 -18.89 13.61
CA VAL A 141 8.92 -17.72 14.21
C VAL A 141 10.42 -17.96 14.36
N MET A 142 10.84 -19.13 14.85
CA MET A 142 12.25 -19.48 14.99
C MET A 142 12.95 -19.45 13.63
N ASP A 143 12.34 -20.05 12.62
CA ASP A 143 12.80 -20.03 11.24
C ASP A 143 13.04 -18.62 10.72
N LYS A 144 12.10 -17.70 10.99
CA LYS A 144 12.22 -16.29 10.62
C LYS A 144 13.36 -15.62 11.38
N VAL A 145 13.46 -15.82 12.69
CA VAL A 145 14.52 -15.22 13.52
C VAL A 145 15.91 -15.69 13.07
N LEU A 146 16.08 -16.97 12.77
CA LEU A 146 17.33 -17.53 12.25
C LEU A 146 17.71 -16.88 10.91
N ARG A 147 16.77 -16.79 9.96
CA ARG A 147 16.99 -16.11 8.68
C ARG A 147 17.36 -14.63 8.86
N ASP A 148 16.71 -13.94 9.80
CA ASP A 148 17.00 -12.53 10.11
C ASP A 148 18.41 -12.37 10.72
N ILE A 149 18.85 -13.31 11.56
CA ILE A 149 20.20 -13.34 12.13
C ILE A 149 21.24 -13.59 11.04
N GLU A 150 21.04 -14.57 10.17
CA GLU A 150 21.93 -14.88 9.04
C GLU A 150 22.09 -13.67 8.12
N SER A 151 20.97 -13.06 7.73
CA SER A 151 20.95 -11.84 6.90
C SER A 151 21.69 -10.68 7.58
N ARG A 152 21.56 -10.52 8.91
CA ARG A 152 22.30 -9.49 9.66
C ARG A 152 23.79 -9.81 9.73
N LYS A 153 24.19 -11.07 9.91
CA LYS A 153 25.60 -11.49 9.91
C LYS A 153 26.26 -11.15 8.56
N GLU A 154 25.59 -11.44 7.45
CA GLU A 154 26.08 -11.10 6.11
C GLU A 154 26.24 -9.60 5.91
N ARG A 155 25.24 -8.79 6.32
CA ARG A 155 25.31 -7.32 6.25
C ARG A 155 26.47 -6.75 7.07
N ILE A 156 26.74 -7.30 8.24
CA ILE A 156 27.89 -6.88 9.07
C ILE A 156 29.19 -7.28 8.38
N ALA A 157 29.28 -8.45 7.77
CA ALA A 157 30.46 -8.90 7.05
C ALA A 157 30.75 -8.04 5.81
N THR A 158 29.74 -7.66 5.03
CA THR A 158 29.90 -6.77 3.87
C THR A 158 30.34 -5.37 4.28
N MET A 159 29.74 -4.79 5.33
CA MET A 159 30.17 -3.50 5.89
C MET A 159 31.63 -3.52 6.36
N ARG A 160 32.07 -4.63 6.97
CA ARG A 160 33.47 -4.80 7.39
C ARG A 160 34.41 -4.86 6.19
N ARG A 161 34.04 -5.57 5.11
CA ARG A 161 34.86 -5.64 3.88
C ARG A 161 34.96 -4.27 3.19
N SER A 162 33.87 -3.51 3.07
CA SER A 162 33.90 -2.16 2.48
C SER A 162 34.66 -1.13 3.33
N ASN A 163 34.76 -1.33 4.65
CA ASN A 163 35.57 -0.48 5.53
C ASN A 163 37.07 -0.84 5.52
N VAL A 164 37.43 -2.04 5.04
CA VAL A 164 38.83 -2.47 4.89
C VAL A 164 39.41 -2.06 3.51
N GLU A 165 38.57 -1.72 2.53
CA GLU A 165 39.00 -1.28 1.19
C GLU A 165 39.31 0.22 1.05
N LYS A 166 39.27 1.02 2.13
CA LYS A 166 39.92 2.35 2.11
C LYS A 166 41.39 2.19 2.50
N PRO A 167 42.35 2.31 1.56
CA PRO A 167 43.76 2.20 1.91
C PRO A 167 44.17 3.45 2.68
N VAL A 168 44.69 3.24 3.89
CA VAL A 168 45.62 4.18 4.51
C VAL A 168 46.94 4.03 3.75
N GLU A 169 47.45 5.15 3.24
CA GLU A 169 48.75 5.39 2.59
C GLU A 169 48.95 5.00 1.12
N LYS A 170 48.82 6.00 0.22
CA LYS A 170 49.90 6.49 -0.66
C LYS A 170 49.60 7.95 -1.07
N GLU A 171 49.87 8.91 -0.19
CA GLU A 171 49.86 10.36 -0.53
C GLU A 171 51.27 10.97 -0.63
N VAL A 172 52.36 10.18 -0.62
CA VAL A 172 53.72 10.74 -0.59
C VAL A 172 54.38 10.90 -1.97
N GLU A 173 53.85 10.28 -3.03
CA GLU A 173 54.50 10.33 -4.36
C GLU A 173 53.90 11.36 -5.33
N LYS A 174 52.76 11.96 -4.99
CA LYS A 174 52.07 12.95 -5.85
C LYS A 174 52.47 14.39 -5.55
N ASP A 175 52.80 14.66 -4.29
CA ASP A 175 53.18 16.00 -3.82
C ASP A 175 54.54 16.47 -4.37
N GLN A 176 55.42 15.53 -4.75
CA GLN A 176 56.76 15.86 -5.27
C GLN A 176 56.74 16.26 -6.75
N GLU A 177 55.82 15.70 -7.55
CA GLU A 177 55.59 16.12 -8.94
C GLU A 177 54.85 17.47 -9.00
N ASP A 178 53.90 17.69 -8.09
CA ASP A 178 53.14 18.93 -8.02
C ASP A 178 54.01 20.12 -7.55
N LEU A 179 54.95 19.90 -6.62
CA LEU A 179 55.89 20.94 -6.19
C LEU A 179 56.89 21.30 -7.31
N HIS A 180 57.34 20.31 -8.09
CA HIS A 180 58.26 20.53 -9.22
C HIS A 180 57.55 21.23 -10.40
N SER A 181 56.29 20.89 -10.66
CA SER A 181 55.43 21.59 -11.62
C SER A 181 55.13 23.02 -11.17
N PHE A 182 54.96 23.27 -9.87
CA PHE A 182 54.67 24.60 -9.32
C PHE A 182 55.88 25.53 -9.38
N ILE A 183 57.08 25.03 -9.06
CA ILE A 183 58.33 25.80 -9.14
C ILE A 183 58.65 26.19 -10.59
N LEU A 184 58.44 25.30 -11.57
CA LEU A 184 58.61 25.62 -13.00
C LEU A 184 57.60 26.67 -13.51
N ARG A 185 56.40 26.73 -12.91
CA ARG A 185 55.35 27.70 -13.28
C ARG A 185 55.61 29.10 -12.70
N ILE A 186 56.27 29.19 -11.54
CA ILE A 186 56.68 30.46 -10.93
C ILE A 186 57.88 31.07 -11.65
N ALA A 187 58.82 30.26 -12.14
CA ALA A 187 60.01 30.74 -12.85
C ALA A 187 59.73 31.31 -14.26
N GLY A 188 58.50 31.23 -14.76
CA GLY A 188 58.18 31.47 -16.17
C GLY A 188 57.09 32.49 -16.51
N SER A 189 56.53 33.29 -15.57
CA SER A 189 55.53 34.30 -15.96
C SER A 189 55.54 35.59 -15.13
N PRO A 190 55.54 36.77 -15.77
CA PRO A 190 55.46 38.07 -15.12
C PRO A 190 54.05 38.35 -14.55
N THR A 191 54.06 39.06 -13.43
CA THR A 191 53.02 39.91 -12.83
C THR A 191 51.74 40.18 -13.63
N GLY A 192 50.59 39.97 -12.99
CA GLY A 192 49.31 40.57 -13.35
C GLY A 192 48.14 40.01 -12.53
N LEU A 193 47.77 40.68 -11.43
CA LEU A 193 46.53 40.44 -10.70
C LEU A 193 45.31 40.71 -11.59
N GLU A 194 44.32 39.82 -11.61
CA GLU A 194 42.91 40.21 -11.65
C GLU A 194 42.06 39.29 -10.76
N VAL A 195 41.12 39.92 -10.06
CA VAL A 195 40.18 39.37 -9.08
C VAL A 195 38.79 39.32 -9.71
N ALA A 196 38.06 38.21 -9.58
CA ALA A 196 36.58 38.11 -9.45
C ALA A 196 36.11 36.63 -9.56
N PRO A 197 34.84 36.27 -9.26
CA PRO A 197 34.10 36.52 -8.02
C PRO A 197 33.45 35.23 -7.44
N SER A 198 32.79 35.40 -6.30
CA SER A 198 32.18 34.42 -5.41
C SER A 198 30.99 33.61 -5.98
N ARG A 199 30.90 32.34 -5.54
CA ARG A 199 29.80 31.36 -5.76
C ARG A 199 28.38 31.84 -5.40
N PRO A 200 27.33 31.31 -6.06
CA PRO A 200 26.00 31.18 -5.48
C PRO A 200 25.82 29.87 -4.70
N ARG A 201 24.98 29.92 -3.65
CA ARG A 201 24.55 28.80 -2.80
C ARG A 201 23.43 28.01 -3.50
N LEU A 202 23.52 26.67 -3.49
CA LEU A 202 22.45 25.78 -3.93
C LEU A 202 21.45 25.53 -2.81
N GLY A 203 20.18 25.78 -3.12
CA GLY A 203 19.01 25.48 -2.30
C GLY A 203 18.50 24.06 -2.54
N CYS A 204 17.71 23.60 -1.58
CA CYS A 204 17.21 22.24 -1.40
C CYS A 204 15.86 22.05 -2.11
N GLU A 205 15.87 21.64 -3.37
CA GLU A 205 14.70 21.08 -4.06
C GLU A 205 15.21 20.05 -5.07
N ASP A 206 15.10 18.76 -4.73
CA ASP A 206 15.02 17.62 -5.67
C ASP A 206 14.97 16.32 -4.86
N MET A 207 13.82 16.07 -4.23
CA MET A 207 13.59 14.84 -3.48
C MET A 207 12.17 14.31 -3.74
N TRP A 208 11.76 14.24 -5.01
CA TRP A 208 10.51 13.57 -5.41
C TRP A 208 10.52 13.12 -6.88
N SER A 209 11.50 12.30 -7.23
CA SER A 209 11.48 11.52 -8.48
C SER A 209 12.17 10.19 -8.23
N LEU A 210 11.44 9.19 -7.70
CA LEU A 210 11.73 7.74 -7.80
C LEU A 210 10.77 6.94 -6.89
N THR A 211 9.58 6.59 -7.41
CA THR A 211 8.89 5.30 -7.18
C THR A 211 7.54 5.35 -7.91
N LYS A 212 7.52 4.92 -9.17
CA LYS A 212 6.28 4.62 -9.89
C LYS A 212 6.53 3.62 -11.02
N GLU A 213 6.99 2.42 -10.70
CA GLU A 213 6.91 1.28 -11.60
C GLU A 213 6.68 -0.01 -10.80
N GLY A 214 5.78 -0.86 -11.33
CA GLY A 214 5.63 -2.26 -10.92
C GLY A 214 4.46 -2.55 -9.96
N LEU A 215 3.32 -2.95 -10.53
CA LEU A 215 2.68 -4.26 -10.27
C LEU A 215 1.26 -4.27 -10.87
N SER A 216 1.21 -4.80 -12.09
CA SER A 216 0.02 -5.40 -12.70
C SER A 216 -0.33 -6.73 -12.02
N ASN A 217 -1.64 -6.96 -11.89
CA ASN A 217 -2.38 -8.23 -11.92
C ASN A 217 -1.62 -9.55 -11.66
N GLU A 218 -2.08 -10.32 -10.66
CA GLU A 218 -2.70 -11.64 -10.86
C GLU A 218 -3.33 -12.18 -9.57
N GLU A 219 -4.44 -12.91 -9.77
CA GLU A 219 -5.02 -14.02 -9.01
C GLU A 219 -5.06 -14.00 -7.46
N PHE A 220 -6.25 -14.23 -6.89
CA PHE A 220 -6.50 -15.45 -6.12
C PHE A 220 -8.02 -15.60 -5.86
N LEU A 221 -8.59 -16.61 -6.52
CA LEU A 221 -9.78 -17.34 -6.11
C LEU A 221 -9.44 -18.15 -4.86
N LEU A 222 -10.22 -18.00 -3.80
CA LEU A 222 -10.74 -19.02 -2.86
C LEU A 222 -11.54 -18.32 -1.76
#